data_AF-A0A0S8HEE4-F1
#
_entry.id   AF-A0A0S8HEE4-F1
#
_cell.length_a   1.000
_cell.length_b   1.000
_cell.length_c   1.000
_cell.angle_alpha   90.00
_cell.angle_beta   90.00
_cell.angle_gamma   90.00
#
_symmetry.space_group_name_H-M   'P 1'
#
loop_
_entity.id
_entity.type
_entity.pdbx_description
1 polymer ?
#
loop_
_entity_poly.entity_id
_entity_poly.type
_entity_poly.pdbx_seq_one_letter_code
_entity_poly.pdbx_strand_id
1 'polypeptide(L)' 'MRPQLAVISVGRVNRYGHPAPLVLARLAARGIQVRRTDRDGTLVIEAARDGSWRVRSGAEGF' A
#
# COMPACT_ATOMS: atom_id res chain seq x y z
N MET A 1 10.42 -11.69 -10.55
CA MET A 1 9.83 -11.63 -9.19
C MET A 1 8.33 -11.31 -9.29
N ARG A 2 7.48 -11.83 -8.38
CA ARG A 2 6.01 -11.65 -8.38
C ARG A 2 5.55 -11.16 -6.99
N PRO A 3 5.49 -9.84 -6.75
CA PRO A 3 5.12 -9.30 -5.44
C PRO A 3 3.64 -9.54 -5.16
N GLN A 4 3.30 -9.79 -3.89
CA GLN A 4 1.91 -9.94 -3.43
C GLN A 4 1.30 -8.60 -2.96
N LEU A 5 2.15 -7.65 -2.56
CA LEU A 5 1.77 -6.38 -1.97
C LEU A 5 2.58 -5.23 -2.58
N ALA A 6 1.91 -4.12 -2.86
CA ALA A 6 2.52 -2.83 -3.17
C ALA A 6 2.05 -1.79 -2.15
N VAL A 7 3.01 -1.11 -1.51
CA VAL A 7 2.74 -0.03 -0.56
C VAL A 7 3.11 1.30 -1.21
N ILE A 8 2.17 2.24 -1.19
CA ILE A 8 2.38 3.57 -1.77
C ILE A 8 2.29 4.60 -0.65
N SER A 9 3.44 5.21 -0.35
CA SER A 9 3.52 6.34 0.59
C SER A 9 3.07 7.60 -0.11
N VAL A 10 1.97 8.17 0.36
CA VAL A 10 1.35 9.38 -0.16
C VAL A 10 0.59 10.11 0.95
N GLY A 11 0.58 11.43 0.92
CA GLY A 11 -0.11 12.26 1.92
C GLY A 11 -1.63 12.31 1.71
N ARG A 12 -2.38 12.49 2.80
CA ARG A 12 -3.87 12.55 2.83
C ARG A 12 -4.48 13.56 1.85
N VAL A 13 -3.80 14.68 1.63
CA VAL A 13 -4.22 15.77 0.72
C VAL A 13 -3.26 15.88 -0.46
N ASN A 14 -3.00 14.76 -1.12
CA ASN A 14 -2.09 14.76 -2.26
C ASN A 14 -2.72 15.42 -3.50
N ARG A 15 -2.39 16.70 -3.72
CA ARG A 15 -2.83 17.49 -4.87
C ARG A 15 -2.08 17.16 -6.17
N TYR A 16 -0.98 16.41 -6.10
CA TYR A 16 -0.15 16.06 -7.26
C TYR A 16 -0.73 14.92 -8.11
N GLY A 17 -1.86 14.33 -7.72
CA GLY A 17 -2.52 13.25 -8.48
C GLY A 17 -1.81 11.89 -8.38
N HIS A 18 -0.97 11.69 -7.36
CA HIS A 18 -0.41 10.37 -7.07
C HIS A 18 -1.35 9.51 -6.22
N PRO A 19 -1.33 8.18 -6.40
CA PRO A 19 -0.61 7.44 -7.44
C PRO A 19 -1.26 7.62 -8.80
N ALA A 20 -0.46 7.73 -9.87
CA ALA A 20 -1.01 7.90 -11.22
C ALA A 20 -1.91 6.71 -11.59
N PRO A 21 -3.06 6.93 -12.27
CA PRO A 21 -4.01 5.85 -12.61
C PRO A 21 -3.38 4.68 -13.36
N LEU A 22 -2.41 4.95 -14.26
CA LEU A 22 -1.69 3.91 -15.00
C LEU A 22 -0.87 2.99 -14.08
N VAL A 23 -0.31 3.50 -12.99
CA VAL A 23 0.41 2.69 -12.00
C VAL A 23 -0.55 1.75 -11.29
N LEU A 24 -1.71 2.26 -10.86
CA LEU A 24 -2.75 1.45 -10.22
C LEU A 24 -3.28 0.37 -11.16
N ALA A 25 -3.53 0.71 -12.43
CA ALA A 25 -3.99 -0.25 -13.44
C ALA A 25 -2.98 -1.38 -13.65
N ARG A 26 -1.68 -1.07 -13.71
CA ARG A 26 -0.61 -2.08 -13.87
C ARG A 26 -0.50 -3.02 -12.66
N LEU A 27 -0.66 -2.50 -11.45
CA LEU A 27 -0.65 -3.31 -10.24
C LEU A 27 -1.88 -4.21 -10.17
N ALA A 28 -3.06 -3.67 -10.48
CA ALA A 28 -4.32 -4.41 -10.54
C ALA A 28 -4.29 -5.53 -11.60
N ALA A 29 -3.77 -5.25 -12.80
CA ALA A 29 -3.62 -6.25 -13.87
C ALA A 29 -2.70 -7.41 -13.50
N ARG A 30 -1.85 -7.25 -12.48
CA ARG A 30 -0.96 -8.28 -11.95
C ARG A 30 -1.50 -8.95 -10.68
N GLY A 31 -2.72 -8.62 -10.25
CA GLY A 31 -3.32 -9.15 -9.02
C GLY A 31 -2.60 -8.73 -7.75
N ILE A 32 -1.87 -7.60 -7.77
CA ILE A 32 -1.08 -7.13 -6.63
C ILE A 32 -1.99 -6.31 -5.71
N GLN A 33 -2.03 -6.65 -4.43
CA GLN A 33 -2.76 -5.85 -3.45
C GLN A 33 -2.07 -4.50 -3.26
N VAL A 34 -2.83 -3.40 -3.33
CA VAL A 34 -2.31 -2.04 -3.14
C VAL A 34 -2.78 -1.47 -1.80
N ARG A 35 -1.84 -0.96 -0.99
CA ARG A 35 -2.10 -0.21 0.25
C ARG A 35 -1.55 1.20 0.15
N ARG A 36 -2.28 2.19 0.67
CA ARG A 36 -1.89 3.60 0.53
C ARG A 36 -2.02 4.33 1.86
N THR A 37 -0.96 5.02 2.28
CA THR A 37 -0.93 5.73 3.58
C THR A 37 -1.92 6.89 3.67
N ASP A 38 -2.32 7.49 2.54
CA ASP A 38 -3.35 8.55 2.52
C ASP A 38 -4.75 8.04 2.83
N ARG A 39 -5.00 6.74 2.63
CA ARG A 39 -6.28 6.07 2.91
C ARG A 39 -6.24 5.27 4.21
N ASP A 40 -5.14 4.54 4.41
CA ASP A 40 -4.98 3.57 5.48
C ASP A 40 -4.33 4.15 6.74
N GLY A 41 -3.81 5.38 6.68
CA GLY A 41 -2.98 5.95 7.74
C GLY A 41 -1.64 5.20 7.87
N THR A 42 -1.24 4.92 9.10
CA THR A 42 -0.01 4.19 9.39
C THR A 42 -0.18 2.72 9.00
N LEU A 43 0.73 2.21 8.17
CA LEU A 43 0.80 0.80 7.78
C LEU A 43 1.94 0.11 8.55
N VAL A 44 1.62 -0.96 9.26
CA VAL A 44 2.59 -1.83 9.94
C VAL A 44 2.64 -3.17 9.20
N ILE A 45 3.83 -3.54 8.71
CA ILE A 45 4.06 -4.82 8.04
C ILE A 45 4.90 -5.68 8.97
N GLU A 46 4.35 -6.82 9.35
CA GLU A 46 5.05 -7.81 10.16
C GLU A 46 5.40 -8.99 9.26
N ALA A 47 6.70 -9.27 9.14
CA ALA A 47 7.20 -10.39 8.36
C ALA A 47 7.97 -11.35 9.27
N ALA A 48 7.74 -12.65 9.09
CA ALA A 48 8.43 -13.71 9.82
C ALA A 48 9.45 -14.41 8.91
N ARG A 49 10.38 -15.15 9.55
CA ARG A 49 11.45 -15.87 8.85
C ARG A 49 10.96 -17.02 7.98
N ASP A 50 9.77 -17.53 8.25
CA ASP A 50 9.10 -18.57 7.46
C ASP A 50 8.47 -18.01 6.16
N GLY A 51 8.62 -16.71 5.90
CA GLY A 51 8.07 -16.04 4.73
C GLY A 51 6.60 -15.63 4.89
N SER A 52 5.97 -15.93 6.02
CA SER A 52 4.65 -15.39 6.33
C SER A 52 4.72 -13.89 6.65
N TRP A 53 3.69 -13.17 6.27
CA TRP A 53 3.58 -11.75 6.56
C TRP A 53 2.12 -11.33 6.76
N ARG A 54 1.92 -10.23 7.49
CA ARG A 54 0.61 -9.58 7.64
C ARG A 54 0.76 -8.07 7.64
N VAL A 55 -0.33 -7.38 7.31
CA VAL A 55 -0.39 -5.91 7.32
C VAL A 55 -1.48 -5.47 8.28
N ARG A 56 -1.13 -4.56 9.18
CA ARG A 56 -2.06 -3.86 10.07
C ARG A 56 -2.09 -2.37 9.65
N SER A 57 -3.27 -1.76 9.71
CA SER A 57 -3.44 -0.32 9.49
C SER A 57 -4.00 0.34 10.74
N GLY A 58 -3.39 1.46 11.14
CA GLY A 58 -3.88 2.31 12.22
C GLY A 58 -4.60 3.52 11.65
N ALA A 59 -5.93 3.55 11.78
CA ALA A 59 -6.74 4.74 11.54
C ALA A 59 -6.91 5.53 12.84
N GLU A 60 -5.81 5.85 13.55
CA GLU A 60 -5.87 6.70 14.75
C GLU A 60 -4.69 7.66 14.80
N GLY A 61 -5.01 8.93 15.01
CA GLY A 61 -4.06 10.00 15.37
C GLY A 61 -3.66 10.92 14.23
N PHE A 62 -4.53 11.86 13.85
CA PHE A 62 -4.29 13.31 13.74
C PHE A 62 -5.61 14.02 13.42
#